data_AF-A0A842MEH6-F1
#
_entry.id   AF-A0A842MEH6-F1
#
_cell.length_a   1.000
_cell.length_b   1.000
_cell.length_c   1.000
_cell.angle_alpha   90.00
_cell.angle_beta   90.00
_cell.angle_gamma   90.00
#
_symmetry.space_group_name_H-M   'P 1'
#
loop_
_entity.id
_entity.type
_entity.pdbx_description
1 polymer ?
#
loop_
_entity_poly.entity_id
_entity_poly.type
_entity_poly.pdbx_seq_one_letter_code
_entity_poly.pdbx_strand_id
1 'polypeptide(L)'
;MLPSELLVARVRGGMISPCYLSPEGPERALANRLISLYSKNIGKKKSEILRGAREIESNWNDFRVVRGLCALLDRLSVFEVKSPVDPPAFRESIFEEGMPVLDEGKRLEVLGRVAARFRLRPEEVLSHLWADLPEERVLTSFSEPSDSALISSYNLSLTQTLLFRATFLEVSLKGNARPVLSAVKRFGLMYSIKAVEENAVSIAIDGPASMIKLTERYGTSLAKLIPKVLVSGHWEIRSQISRGSFGRKRLLGFSLSSSDGVVFPDAPPQDDGYDSSVEESFSRRFRALETRWRLLREPGLIKTASGILIPDFAFETGGRRVYLEIVGFWTPEYLEKKISKLNSLPPGIEFIVAVNRALASTDRFRGRVAKVIEFDREVPLQPILEVLESAEKSILKEDEKRLDGISIEPKSDVVDLAKTAVELGVSYDALAEKLSKSTTKGYLLAGRYLISERVARELQDILSKERGLGVVEEKFRALGIADPIPVLSRLGYSVRWVGLSTDSAEVVKK
;
A
#
# COMPACT_ATOMS: atom_id res chain seq x y z
N MET A 1 20.67 -0.67 -3.69
CA MET A 1 21.21 -2.04 -3.47
C MET A 1 22.33 -2.34 -4.46
N LEU A 2 23.33 -3.13 -4.05
CA LEU A 2 24.40 -3.65 -4.88
C LEU A 2 24.14 -5.13 -5.18
N PRO A 3 24.77 -5.69 -6.22
CA PRO A 3 24.91 -7.14 -6.37
C PRO A 3 25.51 -7.77 -5.11
N SER A 4 25.06 -8.98 -4.76
CA SER A 4 25.43 -9.65 -3.51
C SER A 4 26.94 -9.96 -3.40
N GLU A 5 27.60 -10.15 -4.53
CA GLU A 5 29.04 -10.39 -4.68
C GLU A 5 29.89 -9.15 -4.39
N LEU A 6 29.30 -7.95 -4.53
CA LEU A 6 29.96 -6.68 -4.23
C LEU A 6 29.74 -6.22 -2.78
N LEU A 7 29.06 -7.02 -1.95
CA LEU A 7 28.88 -6.73 -0.53
C LEU A 7 30.21 -6.81 0.21
N VAL A 8 30.67 -5.67 0.73
CA VAL A 8 31.86 -5.57 1.60
C VAL A 8 31.42 -5.43 3.05
N ALA A 9 31.63 -6.49 3.83
CA ALA A 9 31.30 -6.52 5.27
C ALA A 9 32.32 -7.34 6.05
N ARG A 10 32.64 -6.88 7.27
CA ARG A 10 33.52 -7.57 8.22
C ARG A 10 32.69 -8.37 9.21
N VAL A 11 33.25 -9.48 9.69
CA VAL A 11 32.65 -10.30 10.74
C VAL A 11 33.61 -10.33 11.92
N ARG A 12 33.14 -9.93 13.11
CA ARG A 12 33.93 -9.95 14.36
C ARG A 12 33.02 -10.33 15.51
N GLY A 13 33.44 -11.29 16.34
CA GLY A 13 32.68 -11.68 17.55
C GLY A 13 31.23 -12.13 17.28
N GLY A 14 30.94 -12.73 16.13
CA GLY A 14 29.57 -13.13 15.75
C GLY A 14 28.70 -11.99 15.21
N MET A 15 29.22 -10.76 15.15
CA MET A 15 28.57 -9.60 14.54
C MET A 15 29.07 -9.40 13.11
N ILE A 16 28.19 -8.92 12.23
CA ILE A 16 28.53 -8.48 10.87
C ILE A 16 28.30 -6.98 10.74
N SER A 17 29.26 -6.28 10.13
CA SER A 17 29.20 -4.83 9.93
C SER A 17 29.65 -4.50 8.50
N PRO A 18 28.85 -3.74 7.72
CA PRO A 18 29.29 -3.21 6.44
C PRO A 18 30.57 -2.37 6.58
N CYS A 19 31.44 -2.43 5.58
CA CYS A 19 32.59 -1.52 5.50
C CYS A 19 32.14 -0.22 4.85
N TYR A 20 31.53 0.66 5.65
CA TYR A 20 31.11 1.98 5.21
C TYR A 20 32.31 2.84 4.81
N LEU A 21 32.11 3.67 3.80
CA LEU A 21 33.08 4.65 3.31
C LEU A 21 32.86 5.99 4.03
N SER A 22 33.94 6.68 4.37
CA SER A 22 33.89 8.03 4.96
C SER A 22 34.06 9.09 3.86
N PRO A 23 33.24 10.16 3.87
CA PRO A 23 33.42 11.27 2.95
C PRO A 23 34.66 12.12 3.26
N GLU A 24 35.23 12.04 4.47
CA GLU A 24 36.49 12.71 4.83
C GLU A 24 37.74 11.87 4.55
N GLY A 25 37.59 10.59 4.19
CA GLY A 25 38.68 9.63 4.02
C GLY A 25 39.30 9.57 2.62
N PRO A 26 40.30 8.68 2.40
CA PRO A 26 40.89 8.44 1.08
C PRO A 26 39.86 7.98 0.03
N GLU A 27 38.72 7.44 0.47
CA GLU A 27 37.58 7.04 -0.36
C GLU A 27 37.02 8.22 -1.17
N ARG A 28 37.12 9.45 -0.67
CA ARG A 28 36.71 10.67 -1.38
C ARG A 28 37.51 10.86 -2.67
N ALA A 29 38.82 10.64 -2.62
CA ALA A 29 39.68 10.73 -3.80
C ALA A 29 39.34 9.64 -4.82
N LEU A 30 39.02 8.43 -4.36
CA LEU A 30 38.54 7.35 -5.22
C LEU A 30 37.21 7.72 -5.91
N ALA A 31 36.23 8.20 -5.15
CA ALA A 31 34.94 8.64 -5.66
C ALA A 31 35.10 9.71 -6.74
N ASN A 32 35.90 10.76 -6.47
CA ASN A 32 36.17 11.82 -7.44
C ASN A 32 36.85 11.33 -8.72
N ARG A 33 37.81 10.39 -8.62
CA ARG A 33 38.46 9.79 -9.79
C ARG A 33 37.48 9.02 -10.66
N LEU A 34 36.60 8.23 -10.04
CA LEU A 34 35.59 7.46 -10.76
C LEU A 34 34.52 8.37 -11.38
N ILE A 35 34.06 9.41 -10.68
CA ILE A 35 33.12 10.41 -11.23
C ILE A 35 33.76 11.08 -12.45
N SER A 36 34.99 11.57 -12.30
CA SER A 36 35.74 12.22 -13.39
C SER A 36 35.94 11.29 -14.59
N LEU A 37 36.14 9.99 -14.35
CA LEU A 37 36.26 8.99 -15.41
C LEU A 37 34.98 8.94 -16.25
N TYR A 38 33.79 8.93 -15.63
CA TYR A 38 32.52 8.92 -16.36
C TYR A 38 32.29 10.25 -17.10
N SER A 39 32.46 11.39 -16.43
CA SER A 39 32.24 12.72 -17.04
C SER A 39 33.13 12.97 -18.26
N LYS A 40 34.39 12.52 -18.25
CA LYS A 40 35.33 12.69 -19.37
C LYS A 40 35.10 11.74 -20.54
N ASN A 41 34.34 10.66 -20.34
CA ASN A 41 34.12 9.61 -21.34
C ASN A 41 32.70 9.61 -21.91
N ILE A 42 31.97 10.73 -21.82
CA ILE A 42 30.74 10.93 -22.58
C ILE A 42 31.06 10.80 -24.08
N GLY A 43 30.27 9.99 -24.79
CA GLY A 43 30.50 9.61 -26.18
C GLY A 43 31.42 8.39 -26.37
N LYS A 44 31.93 7.78 -25.30
CA LYS A 44 32.75 6.55 -25.36
C LYS A 44 31.93 5.30 -25.03
N LYS A 45 32.46 4.14 -25.41
CA LYS A 45 31.85 2.83 -25.08
C LYS A 45 31.98 2.52 -23.60
N LYS A 46 31.01 1.79 -23.06
CA LYS A 46 31.07 1.30 -21.67
C LYS A 46 32.32 0.46 -21.40
N SER A 47 32.78 -0.34 -22.37
CA SER A 47 34.00 -1.15 -22.27
C SER A 47 35.27 -0.31 -22.06
N GLU A 48 35.34 0.88 -22.67
CA GLU A 48 36.44 1.84 -22.46
C GLU A 48 36.41 2.41 -21.04
N ILE A 49 35.22 2.79 -20.55
CA ILE A 49 35.04 3.27 -19.19
C ILE A 49 35.41 2.18 -18.17
N LEU A 50 34.94 0.95 -18.39
CA LEU A 50 35.27 -0.19 -17.52
C LEU A 50 36.78 -0.49 -17.51
N ARG A 51 37.49 -0.28 -18.63
CA ARG A 51 38.95 -0.41 -18.69
C ARG A 51 39.65 0.64 -17.82
N GLY A 52 39.25 1.91 -17.94
CA GLY A 52 39.76 2.97 -17.08
C GLY A 52 39.44 2.73 -15.59
N ALA A 53 38.27 2.15 -15.28
CA ALA A 53 37.91 1.78 -13.93
C ALA A 53 38.79 0.64 -13.37
N ARG A 54 39.21 -0.32 -14.22
CA ARG A 54 40.14 -1.40 -13.83
C ARG A 54 41.53 -0.87 -13.51
N GLU A 55 42.01 0.17 -14.19
CA GLU A 55 43.29 0.82 -13.85
C GLU A 55 43.24 1.49 -12.46
N ILE A 56 42.08 2.07 -12.11
CA ILE A 56 41.85 2.60 -10.75
C ILE A 56 41.73 1.44 -9.74
N GLU A 57 41.07 0.34 -10.11
CA GLU A 57 40.92 -0.89 -9.30
C GLU A 57 42.28 -1.46 -8.87
N SER A 58 43.27 -1.51 -9.76
CA SER A 58 44.62 -2.01 -9.47
C SER A 58 45.35 -1.23 -8.36
N ASN A 59 44.94 0.02 -8.11
CA ASN A 59 45.55 0.89 -7.10
C ASN A 59 44.76 0.94 -5.78
N TRP A 60 43.72 0.12 -5.63
CA TRP A 60 42.86 0.10 -4.44
C TRP A 60 42.83 -1.28 -3.78
N ASN A 61 42.73 -1.31 -2.45
CA ASN A 61 42.87 -2.54 -1.67
C ASN A 61 41.71 -3.54 -1.85
N ASP A 62 40.49 -3.07 -2.13
CA ASP A 62 39.32 -3.93 -2.32
C ASP A 62 38.56 -3.58 -3.60
N PHE A 63 38.72 -4.42 -4.62
CA PHE A 63 38.10 -4.23 -5.93
C PHE A 63 36.57 -4.12 -5.87
N ARG A 64 35.93 -4.72 -4.85
CA ARG A 64 34.46 -4.70 -4.71
C ARG A 64 33.95 -3.29 -4.43
N VAL A 65 34.74 -2.46 -3.76
CA VAL A 65 34.40 -1.05 -3.52
C VAL A 65 34.36 -0.29 -4.85
N VAL A 66 35.41 -0.43 -5.66
CA VAL A 66 35.53 0.24 -6.98
C VAL A 66 34.39 -0.18 -7.90
N ARG A 67 34.14 -1.49 -8.01
CA ARG A 67 33.04 -2.03 -8.82
C ARG A 67 31.67 -1.62 -8.27
N GLY A 68 31.52 -1.55 -6.96
CA GLY A 68 30.28 -1.10 -6.32
C GLY A 68 29.98 0.38 -6.60
N LEU A 69 30.98 1.25 -6.56
CA LEU A 69 30.86 2.65 -6.95
C LEU A 69 30.54 2.80 -8.45
N CYS A 70 31.21 2.03 -9.31
CA CYS A 70 30.88 1.99 -10.75
C CYS A 70 29.45 1.55 -11.00
N ALA A 71 28.95 0.54 -10.28
CA ALA A 71 27.57 0.08 -10.40
C ALA A 71 26.53 1.15 -10.00
N LEU A 72 26.90 2.11 -9.16
CA LEU A 72 26.05 3.27 -8.84
C LEU A 72 26.15 4.35 -9.92
N LEU A 73 27.35 4.64 -10.42
CA LEU A 73 27.56 5.59 -11.51
C LEU A 73 26.87 5.15 -12.80
N ASP A 74 26.86 3.84 -13.07
CA ASP A 74 26.10 3.22 -14.15
C ASP A 74 24.59 3.53 -14.09
N ARG A 75 24.01 3.71 -12.88
CA ARG A 75 22.59 4.06 -12.71
C ARG A 75 22.31 5.54 -12.95
N LEU A 76 23.34 6.36 -12.82
CA LEU A 76 23.31 7.79 -13.12
C LEU A 76 23.69 8.05 -14.58
N SER A 77 23.86 7.00 -15.38
CA SER A 77 24.32 7.04 -16.76
C SER A 77 23.24 6.55 -17.71
N VAL A 78 23.15 7.16 -18.89
CA VAL A 78 22.34 6.67 -20.00
C VAL A 78 23.28 6.10 -21.07
N PHE A 79 23.12 4.80 -21.35
CA PHE A 79 23.90 4.08 -22.34
C PHE A 79 23.00 3.69 -23.52
N GLU A 80 23.31 4.21 -24.70
CA GLU A 80 22.52 3.99 -25.91
C GLU A 80 23.27 3.16 -26.95
N VAL A 81 22.50 2.47 -27.79
CA VAL A 81 23.01 1.77 -28.96
C VAL A 81 23.27 2.81 -30.05
N LYS A 82 24.54 3.11 -30.33
CA LYS A 82 24.95 4.00 -31.42
C LYS A 82 25.30 3.16 -32.66
N SER A 83 24.29 2.88 -33.47
CA SER A 83 24.46 2.15 -34.74
C SER A 83 23.49 2.69 -35.79
N PRO A 84 23.91 2.89 -37.05
CA PRO A 84 23.02 3.27 -38.15
C PRO A 84 22.15 2.10 -38.64
N VAL A 85 22.44 0.88 -38.18
CA VAL A 85 21.74 -0.37 -38.52
C VAL A 85 21.25 -1.06 -37.25
N ASP A 86 20.19 -1.85 -37.37
CA ASP A 86 19.73 -2.74 -36.30
C ASP A 86 20.75 -3.90 -36.10
N PRO A 87 21.47 -3.97 -34.96
CA PRO A 87 22.56 -4.94 -34.79
C PRO A 87 22.14 -6.42 -34.91
N PRO A 88 20.98 -6.87 -34.37
CA PRO A 88 20.47 -8.22 -34.59
C PRO A 88 20.29 -8.57 -36.07
N ALA A 89 19.54 -7.76 -36.84
CA ALA A 89 19.34 -8.00 -38.27
C ALA A 89 20.66 -7.91 -39.07
N PHE A 90 21.57 -7.03 -38.64
CA PHE A 90 22.88 -6.89 -39.26
C PHE A 90 23.76 -8.13 -39.04
N ARG A 91 23.76 -8.69 -37.82
CA ARG A 91 24.43 -9.98 -37.51
C ARG A 91 23.88 -11.13 -38.34
N GLU A 92 22.56 -11.22 -38.47
CA GLU A 92 21.90 -12.25 -39.28
C GLU A 92 22.38 -12.18 -40.73
N SER A 93 22.35 -10.99 -41.36
CA SER A 93 22.83 -10.83 -42.73
C SER A 93 24.30 -11.15 -42.94
N ILE A 94 25.15 -10.99 -41.91
CA ILE A 94 26.58 -11.35 -41.98
C ILE A 94 26.76 -12.86 -41.86
N PHE A 95 26.01 -13.51 -40.97
CA PHE A 95 26.12 -14.94 -40.73
C PHE A 95 25.37 -15.80 -41.76
N GLU A 96 24.41 -15.23 -42.51
CA GLU A 96 23.77 -15.85 -43.68
C GLU A 96 24.75 -16.19 -44.82
N GLU A 97 25.91 -15.53 -44.87
CA GLU A 97 27.00 -15.90 -45.78
C GLU A 97 27.55 -17.32 -45.48
N GLY A 98 27.12 -17.91 -44.36
CA GLY A 98 27.07 -19.34 -44.11
C GLY A 98 28.40 -19.92 -43.64
N MET A 99 29.32 -20.14 -44.57
CA MET A 99 30.55 -20.87 -44.27
C MET A 99 31.51 -20.05 -43.40
N PRO A 100 32.11 -20.66 -42.35
CA PRO A 100 33.20 -20.03 -41.62
C PRO A 100 34.29 -19.57 -42.58
N VAL A 101 34.56 -18.27 -42.58
CA VAL A 101 35.59 -17.68 -43.43
C VAL A 101 36.95 -17.85 -42.74
N LEU A 102 37.77 -18.77 -43.26
CA LEU A 102 39.07 -19.14 -42.68
C LEU A 102 40.25 -18.37 -43.28
N ASP A 103 40.02 -17.59 -44.34
CA ASP A 103 41.02 -16.84 -45.09
C ASP A 103 40.77 -15.33 -44.98
N GLU A 104 41.83 -14.54 -44.76
CA GLU A 104 41.72 -13.09 -44.56
C GLU A 104 41.25 -12.36 -45.82
N GLY A 105 41.64 -12.84 -47.01
CA GLY A 105 41.17 -12.27 -48.28
C GLY A 105 39.66 -12.45 -48.43
N LYS A 106 39.17 -13.66 -48.22
CA LYS A 106 37.72 -13.95 -48.20
C LYS A 106 36.97 -13.18 -47.11
N ARG A 107 37.62 -12.93 -45.95
CA ARG A 107 37.02 -12.14 -44.86
C ARG A 107 36.77 -10.71 -45.31
N LEU A 108 37.75 -10.08 -45.95
CA LEU A 108 37.61 -8.73 -46.49
C LEU A 108 36.54 -8.64 -47.58
N GLU A 109 36.44 -9.65 -48.46
CA GLU A 109 35.37 -9.72 -49.47
C GLU A 109 33.98 -9.77 -48.83
N VAL A 110 33.77 -10.64 -47.84
CA VAL A 110 32.49 -10.77 -47.13
C VAL A 110 32.13 -9.47 -46.40
N LEU A 111 33.07 -8.87 -45.67
CA LEU A 111 32.85 -7.58 -45.00
C LEU A 111 32.53 -6.47 -46.01
N GLY A 112 33.19 -6.46 -47.18
CA GLY A 112 32.93 -5.51 -48.25
C GLY A 112 31.52 -5.66 -48.86
N ARG A 113 31.06 -6.89 -49.10
CA ARG A 113 29.70 -7.16 -49.60
C ARG A 113 28.63 -6.69 -48.62
N VAL A 114 28.80 -7.03 -47.35
CA VAL A 114 27.89 -6.62 -46.28
C VAL A 114 27.90 -5.09 -46.15
N ALA A 115 29.07 -4.46 -46.13
CA ALA A 115 29.19 -3.01 -46.07
C ALA A 115 28.42 -2.33 -47.20
N ALA A 116 28.56 -2.82 -48.44
CA ALA A 116 27.82 -2.31 -49.59
C ALA A 116 26.30 -2.48 -49.43
N ARG A 117 25.83 -3.65 -48.95
CA ARG A 117 24.39 -3.93 -48.71
C ARG A 117 23.77 -2.94 -47.72
N PHE A 118 24.51 -2.56 -46.67
CA PHE A 118 24.03 -1.68 -45.61
C PHE A 118 24.49 -0.22 -45.74
N ARG A 119 25.15 0.16 -46.85
CA ARG A 119 25.70 1.50 -47.11
C ARG A 119 26.66 1.99 -46.02
N LEU A 120 27.49 1.07 -45.53
CA LEU A 120 28.54 1.33 -44.54
C LEU A 120 29.92 1.26 -45.21
N ARG A 121 30.95 1.74 -44.52
CA ARG A 121 32.33 1.45 -44.90
C ARG A 121 32.73 0.06 -44.39
N PRO A 122 33.54 -0.72 -45.13
CA PRO A 122 33.97 -2.06 -44.68
C PRO A 122 34.59 -2.07 -43.28
N GLU A 123 35.31 -1.02 -42.90
CA GLU A 123 35.95 -0.87 -41.60
C GLU A 123 34.95 -0.64 -40.45
N GLU A 124 33.74 -0.15 -40.76
CA GLU A 124 32.68 0.14 -39.79
C GLU A 124 31.84 -1.08 -39.45
N VAL A 125 31.81 -2.09 -40.31
CA VAL A 125 30.97 -3.30 -40.18
C VAL A 125 31.17 -3.95 -38.81
N LEU A 126 32.41 -4.21 -38.42
CA LEU A 126 32.70 -4.87 -37.14
C LEU A 126 32.33 -4.00 -35.93
N SER A 127 32.35 -2.67 -36.08
CA SER A 127 32.05 -1.74 -35.00
C SER A 127 30.56 -1.67 -34.65
N HIS A 128 29.68 -2.02 -35.62
CA HIS A 128 28.23 -2.03 -35.46
C HIS A 128 27.64 -3.40 -35.15
N LEU A 129 28.39 -4.48 -35.42
CA LEU A 129 27.97 -5.87 -35.23
C LEU A 129 27.41 -6.18 -33.84
N TRP A 130 28.08 -5.64 -32.81
CA TRP A 130 27.78 -5.91 -31.40
C TRP A 130 27.41 -4.64 -30.62
N ALA A 131 27.02 -3.57 -31.32
CA ALA A 131 26.72 -2.27 -30.70
C ALA A 131 25.55 -2.33 -29.68
N ASP A 132 24.73 -3.37 -29.72
CA ASP A 132 23.64 -3.66 -28.79
C ASP A 132 24.10 -4.27 -27.45
N LEU A 133 25.29 -4.88 -27.40
CA LEU A 133 25.85 -5.49 -26.19
C LEU A 133 26.08 -4.43 -25.10
N PRO A 134 25.79 -4.72 -23.82
CA PRO A 134 25.90 -3.75 -22.73
C PRO A 134 27.26 -3.04 -22.64
N GLU A 135 28.36 -3.74 -22.94
CA GLU A 135 29.72 -3.19 -22.90
C GLU A 135 30.04 -2.31 -24.12
N GLU A 136 29.35 -2.48 -25.24
CA GLU A 136 29.58 -1.74 -26.49
C GLU A 136 28.69 -0.51 -26.63
N ARG A 137 27.68 -0.37 -25.77
CA ARG A 137 26.82 0.83 -25.71
C ARG A 137 27.62 2.07 -25.34
N VAL A 138 27.20 3.19 -25.89
CA VAL A 138 27.88 4.48 -25.74
C VAL A 138 27.22 5.29 -24.64
N LEU A 139 28.02 5.88 -23.75
CA LEU A 139 27.55 6.81 -22.73
C LEU A 139 27.06 8.11 -23.38
N THR A 140 25.77 8.39 -23.37
CA THR A 140 25.19 9.60 -24.00
C THR A 140 24.91 10.70 -23.00
N SER A 141 24.56 10.35 -21.77
CA SER A 141 24.39 11.32 -20.68
C SER A 141 24.83 10.72 -19.35
N PHE A 142 25.30 11.59 -18.46
CA PHE A 142 25.74 11.23 -17.12
C PHE A 142 25.31 12.32 -16.14
N SER A 143 24.53 11.93 -15.13
CA SER A 143 24.10 12.81 -14.04
C SER A 143 25.16 12.80 -12.95
N GLU A 144 26.11 13.72 -13.05
CA GLU A 144 27.27 13.79 -12.16
C GLU A 144 26.87 14.04 -10.69
N PRO A 145 27.11 13.08 -9.77
CA PRO A 145 26.86 13.28 -8.34
C PRO A 145 28.04 14.00 -7.68
N SER A 146 27.84 14.60 -6.50
CA SER A 146 28.98 14.94 -5.64
C SER A 146 29.66 13.68 -5.10
N ASP A 147 30.93 13.79 -4.72
CA ASP A 147 31.67 12.71 -4.04
C ASP A 147 30.97 12.21 -2.77
N SER A 148 30.47 13.14 -1.95
CA SER A 148 29.69 12.85 -0.75
C SER A 148 28.37 12.13 -1.05
N ALA A 149 27.68 12.52 -2.13
CA ALA A 149 26.43 11.88 -2.55
C ALA A 149 26.66 10.44 -3.04
N LEU A 150 27.76 10.20 -3.77
CA LEU A 150 28.12 8.85 -4.23
C LEU A 150 28.50 7.94 -3.05
N ILE A 151 29.32 8.45 -2.12
CA ILE A 151 29.76 7.73 -0.92
C ILE A 151 28.57 7.35 -0.04
N SER A 152 27.69 8.30 0.25
CA SER A 152 26.50 8.06 1.06
C SER A 152 25.55 7.06 0.37
N SER A 153 25.36 7.16 -0.96
CA SER A 153 24.56 6.21 -1.75
C SER A 153 25.14 4.80 -1.74
N TYR A 154 26.47 4.68 -1.71
CA TYR A 154 27.17 3.40 -1.54
C TYR A 154 26.91 2.80 -0.16
N ASN A 155 27.03 3.60 0.90
CA ASN A 155 26.75 3.16 2.27
C ASN A 155 25.32 2.64 2.40
N LEU A 156 24.33 3.39 1.90
CA LEU A 156 22.93 2.96 1.88
C LEU A 156 22.77 1.64 1.11
N SER A 157 23.40 1.54 -0.07
CA SER A 157 23.30 0.35 -0.89
C SER A 157 23.94 -0.86 -0.22
N LEU A 158 25.05 -0.72 0.51
CA LEU A 158 25.63 -1.79 1.32
C LEU A 158 24.68 -2.26 2.41
N THR A 159 24.08 -1.33 3.17
CA THR A 159 23.12 -1.66 4.24
C THR A 159 21.93 -2.43 3.69
N GLN A 160 21.30 -1.93 2.61
CA GLN A 160 20.17 -2.61 1.98
C GLN A 160 20.54 -4.01 1.47
N THR A 161 21.74 -4.15 0.86
CA THR A 161 22.21 -5.44 0.32
C THR A 161 22.46 -6.45 1.43
N LEU A 162 22.99 -6.01 2.57
CA LEU A 162 23.18 -6.86 3.74
C LEU A 162 21.82 -7.31 4.31
N LEU A 163 20.88 -6.38 4.49
CA LEU A 163 19.55 -6.64 5.04
C LEU A 163 18.67 -7.51 4.13
N PHE A 164 19.02 -7.66 2.85
CA PHE A 164 18.37 -8.62 1.97
C PHE A 164 18.50 -10.08 2.46
N ARG A 165 19.51 -10.36 3.30
CA ARG A 165 19.74 -11.67 3.93
C ARG A 165 19.30 -11.72 5.40
N ALA A 166 18.55 -10.72 5.85
CA ALA A 166 18.01 -10.66 7.20
C ALA A 166 16.94 -11.73 7.43
N THR A 167 16.95 -12.36 8.61
CA THR A 167 15.85 -13.23 9.07
C THR A 167 14.70 -12.44 9.69
N PHE A 168 15.02 -11.30 10.30
CA PHE A 168 14.08 -10.30 10.80
C PHE A 168 14.75 -8.92 10.80
N LEU A 169 13.95 -7.87 10.95
CA LEU A 169 14.41 -6.50 11.16
C LEU A 169 13.64 -5.90 12.33
N GLU A 170 14.36 -5.46 13.35
CA GLU A 170 13.81 -4.67 14.46
C GLU A 170 14.21 -3.21 14.25
N VAL A 171 13.22 -2.33 14.23
CA VAL A 171 13.40 -0.90 14.06
C VAL A 171 12.85 -0.20 15.31
N SER A 172 13.73 0.48 16.03
CA SER A 172 13.37 1.33 17.17
C SER A 172 13.52 2.78 16.76
N LEU A 173 12.48 3.58 17.00
CA LEU A 173 12.43 4.99 16.65
C LEU A 173 12.11 5.80 17.90
N LYS A 174 12.74 6.97 18.07
CA LYS A 174 12.25 8.01 18.98
C LYS A 174 11.72 9.19 18.18
N GLY A 175 10.61 9.77 18.62
CA GLY A 175 9.91 10.85 17.90
C GLY A 175 8.82 10.35 16.96
N ASN A 176 8.64 11.04 15.84
CA ASN A 176 7.53 10.78 14.92
C ASN A 176 7.72 9.48 14.11
N ALA A 177 7.10 8.40 14.57
CA ALA A 177 7.12 7.10 13.88
C ALA A 177 6.11 6.97 12.72
N ARG A 178 5.19 7.94 12.53
CA ARG A 178 4.13 7.84 11.51
C ARG A 178 4.65 7.61 10.10
N PRO A 179 5.68 8.34 9.60
CA PRO A 179 6.18 8.13 8.24
C PRO A 179 6.74 6.72 8.01
N VAL A 180 7.39 6.14 9.03
CA VAL A 180 7.92 4.78 8.95
C VAL A 180 6.78 3.75 8.99
N LEU A 181 5.79 3.94 9.86
CA LEU A 181 4.63 3.04 9.94
C LEU A 181 3.79 3.03 8.66
N SER A 182 3.52 4.20 8.07
CA SER A 182 2.86 4.30 6.75
C SER A 182 3.72 3.62 5.68
N ALA A 183 5.04 3.85 5.65
CA ALA A 183 5.91 3.16 4.69
C ALA A 183 5.91 1.63 4.85
N VAL A 184 5.86 1.11 6.09
CA VAL A 184 5.77 -0.33 6.36
C VAL A 184 4.48 -0.91 5.76
N LYS A 185 3.34 -0.24 5.98
CA LYS A 185 2.05 -0.64 5.40
C LYS A 185 2.06 -0.57 3.89
N ARG A 186 2.51 0.55 3.34
CA ARG A 186 2.58 0.81 1.91
C ARG A 186 3.42 -0.20 1.15
N PHE A 187 4.54 -0.61 1.73
CA PHE A 187 5.40 -1.62 1.13
C PHE A 187 4.90 -3.06 1.36
N GLY A 188 3.75 -3.21 2.03
CA GLY A 188 3.08 -4.47 2.30
C GLY A 188 3.88 -5.40 3.20
N LEU A 189 4.74 -4.86 4.06
CA LEU A 189 5.68 -5.64 4.85
C LEU A 189 4.96 -6.41 5.96
N MET A 190 5.51 -7.57 6.33
CA MET A 190 4.98 -8.34 7.45
C MET A 190 5.57 -7.80 8.74
N TYR A 191 4.75 -7.10 9.52
CA TYR A 191 5.22 -6.42 10.73
C TYR A 191 4.34 -6.69 11.95
N SER A 192 4.91 -6.37 13.11
CA SER A 192 4.22 -6.27 14.38
C SER A 192 4.82 -5.13 15.21
N ILE A 193 3.96 -4.39 15.90
CA ILE A 193 4.41 -3.39 16.88
C ILE A 193 4.71 -4.12 18.19
N LYS A 194 5.94 -3.98 18.69
CA LYS A 194 6.39 -4.58 19.96
C LYS A 194 6.08 -3.68 21.16
N ALA A 195 6.33 -2.38 21.02
CA ALA A 195 6.13 -1.41 22.10
C ALA A 195 5.81 -0.03 21.50
N VAL A 196 4.94 0.71 22.21
CA VAL A 196 4.68 2.13 21.98
C VAL A 196 4.72 2.81 23.34
N GLU A 197 5.74 3.62 23.53
CA GLU A 197 5.91 4.53 24.66
C GLU A 197 5.57 5.96 24.20
N GLU A 198 5.51 6.93 25.12
CA GLU A 198 5.10 8.31 24.80
C GLU A 198 5.88 8.95 23.66
N ASN A 199 7.16 8.59 23.49
CA ASN A 199 8.01 9.15 22.45
C ASN A 199 8.89 8.09 21.75
N ALA A 200 8.53 6.81 21.83
CA ALA A 200 9.29 5.74 21.20
C ALA A 200 8.39 4.61 20.66
N VAL A 201 8.76 4.07 19.50
CA VAL A 201 8.06 2.96 18.87
C VAL A 201 9.06 1.89 18.45
N SER A 202 8.76 0.64 18.77
CA SER A 202 9.53 -0.53 18.32
C SER A 202 8.69 -1.38 17.38
N ILE A 203 9.19 -1.59 16.17
CA ILE A 203 8.55 -2.33 15.09
C ILE A 203 9.42 -3.54 14.77
N ALA A 204 8.83 -4.74 14.80
CA ALA A 204 9.48 -5.96 14.31
C ALA A 204 8.90 -6.34 12.96
N ILE A 205 9.77 -6.56 11.99
CA ILE A 205 9.44 -6.88 10.60
C ILE A 205 10.09 -8.21 10.25
N ASP A 206 9.35 -9.11 9.63
CA ASP A 206 9.92 -10.38 9.17
C ASP A 206 10.90 -10.11 8.01
N GLY A 207 12.04 -10.79 8.01
CA GLY A 207 13.11 -10.54 7.05
C GLY A 207 12.97 -11.36 5.77
N PRO A 208 13.64 -11.00 4.66
CA PRO A 208 13.45 -11.70 3.40
C PRO A 208 13.91 -13.16 3.45
N ALA A 209 14.88 -13.48 4.33
CA ALA A 209 15.36 -14.84 4.51
C ALA A 209 14.36 -15.77 5.24
N SER A 210 13.27 -15.25 5.82
CA SER A 210 12.17 -16.08 6.36
C SER A 210 11.15 -16.50 5.30
N MET A 211 11.20 -15.92 4.09
CA MET A 211 10.27 -16.20 3.01
C MET A 211 10.61 -17.49 2.26
N ILE A 212 9.58 -18.24 1.85
CA ILE A 212 9.71 -19.46 1.02
C ILE A 212 9.71 -19.09 -0.47
N LYS A 213 8.82 -18.17 -0.88
CA LYS A 213 8.70 -17.63 -2.25
C LYS A 213 8.75 -16.10 -2.20
N LEU A 214 8.94 -15.45 -3.35
CA LEU A 214 8.92 -13.98 -3.49
C LEU A 214 9.98 -13.23 -2.65
N THR A 215 11.04 -13.91 -2.20
CA THR A 215 12.12 -13.33 -1.40
C THR A 215 12.69 -12.06 -2.03
N GLU A 216 12.86 -12.02 -3.36
CA GLU A 216 13.41 -10.85 -4.04
C GLU A 216 12.47 -9.65 -4.06
N ARG A 217 11.17 -9.89 -4.32
CA ARG A 217 10.15 -8.83 -4.32
C ARG A 217 9.97 -8.26 -2.92
N TYR A 218 9.87 -9.13 -1.92
CA TYR A 218 9.78 -8.73 -0.52
C TYR A 218 11.03 -8.01 -0.03
N GLY A 219 12.23 -8.54 -0.35
CA GLY A 219 13.50 -7.91 -0.01
C GLY A 219 13.67 -6.53 -0.64
N THR A 220 13.18 -6.35 -1.87
CA THR A 220 13.17 -5.03 -2.52
C THR A 220 12.21 -4.06 -1.83
N SER A 221 11.03 -4.52 -1.41
CA SER A 221 10.10 -3.72 -0.60
C SER A 221 10.72 -3.33 0.74
N LEU A 222 11.38 -4.26 1.44
CA LEU A 222 12.08 -3.98 2.70
C LEU A 222 13.22 -2.97 2.50
N ALA A 223 13.98 -3.07 1.41
CA ALA A 223 15.06 -2.13 1.10
C ALA A 223 14.56 -0.68 0.92
N LYS A 224 13.33 -0.50 0.41
CA LYS A 224 12.69 0.83 0.27
C LYS A 224 12.30 1.44 1.62
N LEU A 225 12.12 0.62 2.67
CA LEU A 225 11.86 1.12 4.02
C LEU A 225 13.09 1.79 4.64
N ILE A 226 14.29 1.26 4.35
CA ILE A 226 15.53 1.66 5.04
C ILE A 226 15.76 3.19 4.98
N PRO A 227 15.69 3.87 3.82
CA PRO A 227 15.84 5.33 3.77
C PRO A 227 14.85 6.09 4.68
N LYS A 228 13.61 5.60 4.84
CA LYS A 228 12.60 6.24 5.69
C LYS A 228 12.95 6.12 7.18
N VAL A 229 13.59 5.01 7.57
CA VAL A 229 14.11 4.83 8.94
C VAL A 229 15.29 5.77 9.19
N LEU A 230 16.24 5.83 8.24
CA LEU A 230 17.50 6.54 8.40
C LEU A 230 17.35 8.07 8.56
N VAL A 231 16.27 8.65 8.02
CA VAL A 231 15.96 10.09 8.14
C VAL A 231 15.26 10.45 9.46
N SER A 232 14.87 9.46 10.26
CA SER A 232 14.33 9.73 11.60
C SER A 232 15.43 10.30 12.51
N GLY A 233 15.09 11.18 13.46
CA GLY A 233 16.10 11.83 14.30
C GLY A 233 16.92 10.85 15.15
N HIS A 234 16.25 9.91 15.81
CA HIS A 234 16.89 8.84 16.56
C HIS A 234 16.31 7.49 16.17
N TRP A 235 17.15 6.65 15.58
CA TRP A 235 16.79 5.30 15.16
C TRP A 235 17.86 4.27 15.54
N GLU A 236 17.40 3.04 15.69
CA GLU A 236 18.22 1.85 15.82
C GLU A 236 17.61 0.71 14.99
N ILE A 237 18.46 0.01 14.26
CA ILE A 237 18.11 -1.16 13.45
C ILE A 237 18.89 -2.35 14.01
N ARG A 238 18.18 -3.42 14.37
CA ARG A 238 18.76 -4.70 14.76
C ARG A 238 18.27 -5.83 13.86
N SER A 239 19.14 -6.79 13.59
CA SER A 239 18.80 -7.92 12.73
C SER A 239 19.72 -9.11 12.99
N GLN A 240 19.33 -10.27 12.47
CA GLN A 240 20.21 -11.41 12.26
C GLN A 240 20.35 -11.71 10.77
N ILE A 241 21.58 -11.76 10.30
CA ILE A 241 21.92 -11.99 8.90
C ILE A 241 22.28 -13.47 8.70
N SER A 242 21.58 -14.13 7.79
CA SER A 242 21.91 -15.49 7.38
C SER A 242 23.04 -15.47 6.34
N ARG A 243 24.18 -16.09 6.65
CA ARG A 243 25.33 -16.18 5.74
C ARG A 243 25.83 -17.62 5.65
N GLY A 244 26.08 -18.09 4.43
CA GLY A 244 26.60 -19.42 4.13
C GLY A 244 25.83 -20.09 2.99
N SER A 245 26.43 -21.14 2.42
CA SER A 245 25.81 -21.99 1.39
C SER A 245 24.98 -23.11 2.03
N PHE A 246 24.19 -23.81 1.21
CA PHE A 246 23.33 -24.92 1.63
C PHE A 246 24.07 -25.88 2.60
N GLY A 247 23.51 -26.08 3.81
CA GLY A 247 24.03 -26.99 4.83
C GLY A 247 24.89 -26.37 5.96
N ARG A 248 25.43 -25.14 5.80
CA ARG A 248 26.18 -24.44 6.86
C ARG A 248 25.78 -22.97 6.96
N LYS A 249 24.52 -22.71 7.29
CA LYS A 249 24.03 -21.35 7.54
C LYS A 249 24.49 -20.89 8.92
N ARG A 250 25.28 -19.82 8.97
CA ARG A 250 25.61 -19.11 10.21
C ARG A 250 24.72 -17.88 10.34
N LEU A 251 24.15 -17.69 11.53
CA LEU A 251 23.46 -16.46 11.88
C LEU A 251 24.46 -15.50 12.51
N LEU A 252 24.52 -14.28 11.97
CA LEU A 252 25.39 -13.22 12.46
C LEU A 252 24.53 -12.05 12.92
N GLY A 253 24.84 -11.48 14.09
CA GLY A 253 24.13 -10.31 14.59
C GLY A 253 24.49 -9.05 13.78
N PHE A 254 23.52 -8.18 13.56
CA PHE A 254 23.70 -6.88 12.95
C PHE A 254 23.02 -5.83 13.81
N SER A 255 23.71 -4.72 14.04
CA SER A 255 23.18 -3.53 14.71
C SER A 255 23.70 -2.29 14.01
N LEU A 256 22.84 -1.30 13.85
CA LEU A 256 23.17 0.00 13.29
C LEU A 256 22.27 1.04 13.94
N SER A 257 22.83 2.20 14.29
CA SER A 257 22.14 3.27 14.99
C SER A 257 22.51 4.64 14.43
N SER A 258 21.62 5.61 14.68
CA SER A 258 21.90 7.03 14.42
C SER A 258 23.18 7.56 15.10
N SER A 259 23.65 6.93 16.17
CA SER A 259 24.90 7.29 16.86
C SER A 259 26.18 6.75 16.22
N ASP A 260 26.09 5.86 15.22
CA ASP A 260 27.28 5.26 14.59
C ASP A 260 28.00 6.21 13.62
N GLY A 261 27.45 7.40 13.35
CA GLY A 261 28.07 8.44 12.53
C GLY A 261 28.20 8.08 11.04
N VAL A 262 27.48 7.07 10.57
CA VAL A 262 27.51 6.64 9.16
C VAL A 262 26.71 7.61 8.31
N VAL A 263 27.34 8.14 7.25
CA VAL A 263 26.70 9.07 6.34
C VAL A 263 25.84 8.31 5.32
N PHE A 264 24.56 8.64 5.29
CA PHE A 264 23.56 8.15 4.34
C PHE A 264 22.99 9.30 3.51
N PRO A 265 22.39 9.02 2.34
CA PRO A 265 21.78 10.06 1.53
C PRO A 265 20.58 10.64 2.26
N ASP A 266 20.36 11.94 2.10
CA ASP A 266 19.07 12.54 2.44
C ASP A 266 17.98 11.85 1.62
N ALA A 267 16.86 11.49 2.26
CA ALA A 267 15.76 10.91 1.51
C ALA A 267 15.21 11.99 0.57
N PRO A 268 15.06 11.71 -0.74
CA PRO A 268 14.28 12.60 -1.59
C PRO A 268 12.87 12.72 -0.98
N PRO A 269 12.26 13.92 -0.98
CA PRO A 269 10.85 14.05 -0.65
C PRO A 269 10.09 13.11 -1.59
N GLN A 270 9.43 12.11 -1.04
CA GLN A 270 8.57 11.22 -1.81
C GLN A 270 7.13 11.55 -1.48
N ASP A 271 6.31 11.61 -2.53
CA ASP A 271 4.88 11.85 -2.48
C ASP A 271 4.21 11.15 -1.31
N ASP A 272 3.47 11.96 -0.55
CA ASP A 272 2.50 11.60 0.48
C ASP A 272 1.22 10.98 -0.14
N GLY A 273 1.33 10.44 -1.36
CA GLY A 273 0.27 9.71 -2.04
C GLY A 273 -0.03 8.37 -1.36
N TYR A 274 -1.26 7.90 -1.55
CA TYR A 274 -1.85 6.67 -0.98
C TYR A 274 -0.86 5.57 -0.59
N ASP A 275 -1.08 5.00 0.60
CA ASP A 275 -0.30 3.86 1.12
C ASP A 275 -0.33 2.67 0.15
N SER A 276 -1.42 2.43 -0.61
CA SER A 276 -1.35 1.56 -1.79
C SER A 276 -2.43 1.87 -2.82
N SER A 277 -2.19 1.52 -4.09
CA SER A 277 -3.21 1.58 -5.16
C SER A 277 -4.42 0.67 -4.86
N VAL A 278 -4.22 -0.37 -4.04
CA VAL A 278 -5.27 -1.31 -3.63
C VAL A 278 -6.22 -0.66 -2.63
N GLU A 279 -5.69 0.00 -1.60
CA GLU A 279 -6.47 0.74 -0.61
C GLU A 279 -7.23 1.91 -1.24
N GLU A 280 -6.58 2.63 -2.17
CA GLU A 280 -7.22 3.70 -2.93
C GLU A 280 -8.43 3.17 -3.71
N SER A 281 -8.20 2.14 -4.53
CA SER A 281 -9.28 1.50 -5.31
C SER A 281 -10.40 1.03 -4.41
N PHE A 282 -10.09 0.35 -3.29
CA PHE A 282 -11.08 -0.10 -2.32
C PHE A 282 -11.91 1.07 -1.75
N SER A 283 -11.25 2.11 -1.26
CA SER A 283 -11.93 3.25 -0.63
C SER A 283 -12.88 3.97 -1.60
N ARG A 284 -12.47 4.13 -2.85
CA ARG A 284 -13.26 4.75 -3.91
C ARG A 284 -14.48 3.89 -4.25
N ARG A 285 -14.27 2.59 -4.48
CA ARG A 285 -15.35 1.65 -4.83
C ARG A 285 -16.36 1.48 -3.70
N PHE A 286 -15.89 1.41 -2.45
CA PHE A 286 -16.78 1.29 -1.29
C PHE A 286 -17.67 2.52 -1.11
N ARG A 287 -17.09 3.73 -1.22
CA ARG A 287 -17.86 4.99 -1.10
C ARG A 287 -18.94 5.13 -2.18
N ALA A 288 -18.69 4.63 -3.39
CA ALA A 288 -19.66 4.66 -4.49
C ALA A 288 -20.91 3.80 -4.25
N LEU A 289 -20.91 2.92 -3.25
CA LEU A 289 -22.07 2.10 -2.89
C LEU A 289 -23.10 2.83 -2.01
N GLU A 290 -22.75 4.00 -1.47
CA GLU A 290 -23.63 4.83 -0.62
C GLU A 290 -24.29 4.06 0.54
N THR A 291 -23.59 3.09 1.11
CA THR A 291 -24.07 2.33 2.27
C THR A 291 -24.21 3.22 3.50
N ARG A 292 -24.99 2.77 4.49
CA ARG A 292 -25.08 3.45 5.80
C ARG A 292 -23.79 3.43 6.62
N TRP A 293 -22.80 2.60 6.25
CA TRP A 293 -21.51 2.54 6.94
C TRP A 293 -20.58 3.67 6.50
N ARG A 294 -20.12 4.46 7.47
CA ARG A 294 -19.08 5.46 7.24
C ARG A 294 -17.72 4.79 7.18
N LEU A 295 -17.03 4.92 6.04
CA LEU A 295 -15.65 4.46 5.88
C LEU A 295 -14.65 5.49 6.39
N LEU A 296 -13.93 5.16 7.45
CA LEU A 296 -12.77 5.88 7.96
C LEU A 296 -11.47 5.22 7.49
N ARG A 297 -10.51 6.05 7.07
CA ARG A 297 -9.14 5.63 6.76
C ARG A 297 -8.25 5.84 7.98
N GLU A 298 -7.27 4.95 8.16
CA GLU A 298 -6.27 5.03 9.22
C GLU A 298 -6.88 5.40 10.58
N PRO A 299 -7.85 4.61 11.10
CA PRO A 299 -8.67 4.99 12.24
C PRO A 299 -7.90 5.07 13.57
N GLY A 300 -6.58 4.84 13.55
CA GLY A 300 -5.68 4.91 14.68
C GLY A 300 -5.17 3.55 15.15
N LEU A 301 -4.41 3.57 16.25
CA LEU A 301 -3.85 2.38 16.89
C LEU A 301 -4.89 1.74 17.82
N ILE A 302 -5.01 0.42 17.76
CA ILE A 302 -5.82 -0.36 18.70
C ILE A 302 -4.86 -1.08 19.65
N LYS A 303 -4.88 -0.71 20.93
CA LYS A 303 -4.14 -1.41 21.99
C LYS A 303 -4.93 -2.65 22.41
N THR A 304 -4.28 -3.80 22.44
CA THR A 304 -4.83 -5.08 22.88
C THR A 304 -3.95 -5.68 23.96
N ALA A 305 -4.44 -6.69 24.68
CA ALA A 305 -3.61 -7.45 25.63
C ALA A 305 -2.42 -8.17 24.94
N SER A 306 -2.53 -8.43 23.64
CA SER A 306 -1.57 -9.19 22.82
C SER A 306 -0.67 -8.30 21.94
N GLY A 307 -0.77 -6.97 22.07
CA GLY A 307 0.06 -6.00 21.37
C GLY A 307 -0.74 -4.83 20.80
N ILE A 308 -0.23 -4.25 19.71
CA ILE A 308 -0.84 -3.08 19.06
C ILE A 308 -1.15 -3.45 17.61
N LEU A 309 -2.37 -3.11 17.18
CA LEU A 309 -2.87 -3.32 15.83
C LEU A 309 -3.07 -1.97 15.13
N ILE A 310 -2.81 -1.93 13.83
CA ILE A 310 -3.06 -0.76 12.99
C ILE A 310 -3.93 -1.18 11.80
N PRO A 311 -5.27 -1.13 11.92
CA PRO A 311 -6.14 -1.35 10.77
C PRO A 311 -5.93 -0.28 9.69
N ASP A 312 -6.29 -0.60 8.44
CA ASP A 312 -6.25 0.36 7.32
C ASP A 312 -7.56 1.14 7.23
N PHE A 313 -8.67 0.46 7.54
CA PHE A 313 -10.00 1.04 7.53
C PHE A 313 -10.81 0.69 8.77
N ALA A 314 -11.75 1.57 9.11
CA ALA A 314 -12.88 1.25 9.98
C ALA A 314 -14.18 1.59 9.26
N PHE A 315 -15.18 0.71 9.40
CA PHE A 315 -16.56 0.95 9.04
C PHE A 315 -17.31 1.31 10.32
N GLU A 316 -17.99 2.46 10.34
CA GLU A 316 -18.79 2.89 11.48
C GLU A 316 -20.26 3.03 11.15
N THR A 317 -21.14 2.50 12.01
CA THR A 317 -22.58 2.76 11.98
C THR A 317 -23.16 2.62 13.39
N GLY A 318 -24.04 3.53 13.82
CA GLY A 318 -24.79 3.40 15.08
C GLY A 318 -23.96 3.05 16.33
N GLY A 319 -22.71 3.53 16.43
CA GLY A 319 -21.80 3.21 17.54
C GLY A 319 -21.06 1.87 17.45
N ARG A 320 -21.30 1.07 16.40
CA ARG A 320 -20.49 -0.11 16.07
C ARG A 320 -19.35 0.22 15.12
N ARG A 321 -18.24 -0.49 15.29
CA ARG A 321 -17.05 -0.40 14.46
C ARG A 321 -16.63 -1.79 13.99
N VAL A 322 -16.46 -1.94 12.68
CA VAL A 322 -15.81 -3.11 12.06
C VAL A 322 -14.52 -2.63 11.42
N TYR A 323 -13.40 -3.28 11.72
CA TYR A 323 -12.10 -2.90 11.18
C TYR A 323 -11.71 -3.80 10.00
N LEU A 324 -10.95 -3.25 9.07
CA LEU A 324 -10.36 -3.98 7.95
C LEU A 324 -8.86 -3.71 7.88
N GLU A 325 -8.09 -4.78 7.75
CA GLU A 325 -6.67 -4.74 7.41
C GLU A 325 -6.44 -5.46 6.08
N ILE A 326 -5.76 -4.78 5.17
CA ILE A 326 -5.33 -5.28 3.87
C ILE A 326 -3.87 -5.70 4.01
N VAL A 327 -3.63 -7.00 4.01
CA VAL A 327 -2.29 -7.58 4.14
C VAL A 327 -1.70 -7.78 2.75
N GLY A 328 -0.56 -7.13 2.52
CA GLY A 328 0.27 -7.27 1.34
C GLY A 328 0.98 -8.62 1.28
N PHE A 329 2.28 -8.65 1.57
CA PHE A 329 3.02 -9.92 1.68
C PHE A 329 2.65 -10.66 2.95
N TRP A 330 2.57 -11.99 2.86
CA TRP A 330 2.28 -12.82 4.02
C TRP A 330 2.83 -14.25 3.89
N THR A 331 3.10 -14.84 5.05
CA THR A 331 3.33 -16.28 5.24
C THR A 331 2.18 -16.88 6.06
N PRO A 332 1.92 -18.19 5.97
CA PRO A 332 0.95 -18.86 6.85
C PRO A 332 1.21 -18.58 8.33
N GLU A 333 2.48 -18.66 8.76
CA GLU A 333 2.88 -18.46 10.15
C GLU A 333 2.65 -17.01 10.61
N TYR A 334 2.90 -16.03 9.72
CA TYR A 334 2.59 -14.62 9.99
C TYR A 334 1.09 -14.40 10.16
N LEU A 335 0.31 -14.95 9.23
CA LEU A 335 -1.14 -14.80 9.22
C LEU A 335 -1.79 -15.49 10.43
N GLU A 336 -1.33 -16.70 10.80
CA GLU A 336 -1.75 -17.41 12.01
C GLU A 336 -1.49 -16.59 13.27
N LYS A 337 -0.27 -16.06 13.44
CA LYS A 337 0.07 -15.17 14.58
C LYS A 337 -0.83 -13.93 14.63
N LYS A 338 -1.08 -13.31 13.48
CA LYS A 338 -1.96 -12.14 13.37
C LYS A 338 -3.38 -12.49 13.77
N ILE A 339 -3.92 -13.60 13.26
CA ILE A 339 -5.26 -14.08 13.60
C ILE A 339 -5.39 -14.43 15.08
N SER A 340 -4.40 -15.08 15.69
CA SER A 340 -4.43 -15.37 17.13
C SER A 340 -4.53 -14.08 17.96
N LYS A 341 -3.87 -12.99 17.53
CA LYS A 341 -4.01 -11.68 18.18
C LYS A 341 -5.42 -11.10 17.98
N LEU A 342 -6.00 -11.24 16.80
CA LEU A 342 -7.37 -10.78 16.51
C LEU A 342 -8.42 -11.55 17.33
N ASN A 343 -8.25 -12.85 17.51
CA ASN A 343 -9.15 -13.66 18.34
C ASN A 343 -9.06 -13.32 19.84
N SER A 344 -7.98 -12.66 20.28
CA SER A 344 -7.81 -12.17 21.66
C SER A 344 -8.38 -10.76 21.89
N LEU A 345 -9.08 -10.19 20.91
CA LEU A 345 -9.68 -8.87 21.03
C LEU A 345 -10.85 -8.87 22.05
N PRO A 346 -11.05 -7.76 22.79
CA PRO A 346 -12.22 -7.58 23.63
C PRO A 346 -13.54 -7.77 22.85
N PRO A 347 -14.61 -8.26 23.51
CA PRO A 347 -15.93 -8.37 22.90
C PRO A 347 -16.38 -7.02 22.31
N GLY A 348 -16.94 -7.06 21.11
CA GLY A 348 -17.47 -5.88 20.41
C GLY A 348 -16.50 -5.22 19.41
N ILE A 349 -15.25 -5.68 19.31
CA ILE A 349 -14.33 -5.31 18.24
C ILE A 349 -14.38 -6.38 17.15
N GLU A 350 -14.92 -6.02 15.98
CA GLU A 350 -14.90 -6.90 14.81
C GLU A 350 -13.77 -6.53 13.86
N PHE A 351 -13.15 -7.54 13.25
CA PHE A 351 -11.99 -7.37 12.39
C PHE A 351 -12.08 -8.28 11.17
N ILE A 352 -11.75 -7.73 10.00
CA ILE A 352 -11.68 -8.41 8.72
C ILE A 352 -10.23 -8.34 8.24
N VAL A 353 -9.70 -9.45 7.74
CA VAL A 353 -8.35 -9.48 7.15
C VAL A 353 -8.48 -9.83 5.67
N ALA A 354 -8.12 -8.90 4.81
CA ALA A 354 -8.01 -9.15 3.37
C ALA A 354 -6.57 -9.47 3.01
N VAL A 355 -6.28 -10.65 2.46
CA VAL A 355 -4.91 -11.10 2.15
C VAL A 355 -4.68 -11.18 0.64
N ASN A 356 -3.55 -10.64 0.17
CA ASN A 356 -3.20 -10.70 -1.24
C ASN A 356 -2.59 -12.07 -1.60
N ARG A 357 -3.32 -12.90 -2.33
CA ARG A 357 -2.89 -14.23 -2.79
C ARG A 357 -1.69 -14.16 -3.74
N ALA A 358 -1.57 -13.12 -4.57
CA ALA A 358 -0.41 -12.93 -5.45
C ALA A 358 0.89 -12.59 -4.70
N LEU A 359 0.79 -12.19 -3.43
CA LEU A 359 1.92 -11.90 -2.54
C LEU A 359 2.09 -12.96 -1.43
N ALA A 360 1.39 -14.08 -1.55
CA ALA A 360 1.52 -15.22 -0.64
C ALA A 360 2.87 -15.92 -0.83
N SER A 361 3.52 -16.27 0.29
CA SER A 361 4.73 -17.09 0.25
C SER A 361 4.46 -18.58 -0.02
N THR A 362 3.20 -19.03 0.00
CA THR A 362 2.79 -20.42 -0.24
C THR A 362 1.48 -20.47 -1.04
N ASP A 363 1.16 -21.63 -1.64
CA ASP A 363 0.06 -21.72 -2.61
C ASP A 363 -1.34 -21.75 -1.97
N ARG A 364 -1.46 -22.00 -0.64
CA ARG A 364 -2.76 -22.00 0.08
C ARG A 364 -2.61 -21.69 1.56
N PHE A 365 -3.48 -20.83 2.08
CA PHE A 365 -3.85 -20.84 3.50
C PHE A 365 -4.86 -21.98 3.71
N ARG A 366 -4.55 -22.95 4.59
CA ARG A 366 -5.49 -24.04 4.93
C ARG A 366 -6.30 -23.76 6.20
N GLY A 367 -6.17 -22.56 6.78
CA GLY A 367 -6.88 -22.18 7.99
C GLY A 367 -8.34 -21.85 7.70
N ARG A 368 -9.26 -22.53 8.38
CA ARG A 368 -10.66 -22.09 8.48
C ARG A 368 -10.75 -21.06 9.58
N VAL A 369 -10.41 -19.82 9.25
CA VAL A 369 -10.60 -18.69 10.17
C VAL A 369 -11.73 -17.84 9.61
N ALA A 370 -12.79 -17.69 10.38
CA ALA A 370 -13.86 -16.76 10.03
C ALA A 370 -13.25 -15.36 9.81
N LYS A 371 -13.61 -14.70 8.72
CA LYS A 371 -13.24 -13.30 8.37
C LYS A 371 -11.87 -13.06 7.71
N VAL A 372 -11.24 -14.09 7.11
CA VAL A 372 -10.14 -13.90 6.14
C VAL A 372 -10.70 -13.90 4.72
N ILE A 373 -10.39 -12.87 3.94
CA ILE A 373 -10.82 -12.69 2.55
C ILE A 373 -9.58 -12.71 1.65
N GLU A 374 -9.52 -13.61 0.68
CA GLU A 374 -8.42 -13.66 -0.29
C GLU A 374 -8.72 -12.77 -1.50
N PHE A 375 -7.70 -12.09 -2.03
CA PHE A 375 -7.80 -11.31 -3.26
C PHE A 375 -6.49 -11.32 -4.06
N ASP A 376 -6.52 -11.00 -5.36
CA ASP A 376 -5.28 -10.89 -6.18
C ASP A 376 -4.88 -9.44 -6.44
N ARG A 377 -5.75 -8.69 -7.10
CA ARG A 377 -5.49 -7.30 -7.53
C ARG A 377 -6.32 -6.28 -6.77
N GLU A 378 -7.58 -6.61 -6.50
CA GLU A 378 -8.51 -5.72 -5.82
C GLU A 378 -9.25 -6.45 -4.71
N VAL A 379 -9.44 -5.78 -3.57
CA VAL A 379 -10.22 -6.31 -2.46
C VAL A 379 -11.70 -6.44 -2.89
N PRO A 380 -12.32 -7.61 -2.75
CA PRO A 380 -13.72 -7.80 -3.13
C PRO A 380 -14.65 -7.12 -2.12
N LEU A 381 -15.66 -6.41 -2.62
CA LEU A 381 -16.63 -5.70 -1.77
C LEU A 381 -17.66 -6.64 -1.17
N GLN A 382 -18.15 -7.60 -1.95
CA GLN A 382 -19.27 -8.46 -1.55
C GLN A 382 -19.04 -9.20 -0.22
N PRO A 383 -17.91 -9.90 0.01
CA PRO A 383 -17.69 -10.60 1.28
C PRO A 383 -17.57 -9.64 2.47
N ILE A 384 -17.14 -8.39 2.24
CA ILE A 384 -17.10 -7.35 3.26
C ILE A 384 -18.53 -6.89 3.58
N LEU A 385 -19.35 -6.63 2.56
CA LEU A 385 -20.76 -6.27 2.74
C LEU A 385 -21.53 -7.35 3.49
N GLU A 386 -21.30 -8.62 3.20
CA GLU A 386 -21.93 -9.74 3.94
C GLU A 386 -21.59 -9.72 5.44
N VAL A 387 -20.34 -9.39 5.80
CA VAL A 387 -19.93 -9.21 7.20
C VAL A 387 -20.62 -7.99 7.83
N LEU A 388 -20.68 -6.87 7.10
CA LEU A 388 -21.33 -5.65 7.56
C LEU A 388 -22.84 -5.85 7.77
N GLU A 389 -23.54 -6.52 6.85
CA GLU A 389 -24.96 -6.87 6.97
C GLU A 389 -25.23 -7.81 8.16
N SER A 390 -24.32 -8.74 8.44
CA SER A 390 -24.41 -9.62 9.61
C SER A 390 -24.25 -8.84 10.92
N ALA A 391 -23.31 -7.89 10.95
CA ALA A 391 -23.14 -6.98 12.09
C ALA A 391 -24.39 -6.12 12.30
N GLU A 392 -24.96 -5.59 11.22
CA GLU A 392 -26.22 -4.82 11.25
C GLU A 392 -27.40 -5.60 11.83
N LYS A 393 -27.62 -6.84 11.36
CA LYS A 393 -28.66 -7.73 11.89
C LYS A 393 -28.45 -8.02 13.37
N SER A 394 -27.20 -8.07 13.83
CA SER A 394 -26.87 -8.29 15.23
C SER A 394 -27.18 -7.05 16.09
N ILE A 395 -26.92 -5.84 15.58
CA ILE A 395 -27.32 -4.58 16.21
C ILE A 395 -28.83 -4.51 16.38
N LEU A 396 -29.57 -4.78 15.30
CA LEU A 396 -31.03 -4.78 15.31
C LEU A 396 -31.58 -5.72 16.39
N LYS A 397 -31.05 -6.94 16.50
CA LYS A 397 -31.46 -7.90 17.54
C LYS A 397 -31.12 -7.45 18.96
N GLU A 398 -29.99 -6.79 19.17
CA GLU A 398 -29.63 -6.23 20.49
C GLU A 398 -30.54 -5.06 20.87
N ASP A 399 -30.87 -4.20 19.91
CA ASP A 399 -31.81 -3.09 20.10
C ASP A 399 -33.23 -3.60 20.35
N GLU A 400 -33.71 -4.60 19.60
CA GLU A 400 -34.99 -5.27 19.86
C GLU A 400 -35.04 -5.83 21.29
N LYS A 401 -33.97 -6.51 21.75
CA LYS A 401 -33.88 -7.00 23.13
C LYS A 401 -33.87 -5.91 24.18
N ARG A 402 -33.26 -4.74 23.91
CA ARG A 402 -33.34 -3.59 24.83
C ARG A 402 -34.74 -3.00 24.87
N LEU A 403 -35.45 -3.07 23.75
CA LEU A 403 -36.84 -2.66 23.67
C LEU A 403 -37.76 -3.68 24.36
N ASP A 404 -37.41 -4.95 24.49
CA ASP A 404 -38.22 -5.93 25.22
C ASP A 404 -38.49 -5.46 26.66
N GLY A 405 -39.77 -5.42 27.05
CA GLY A 405 -40.22 -4.92 28.36
C GLY A 405 -40.41 -3.42 28.47
N ILE A 406 -40.00 -2.62 27.47
CA ILE A 406 -40.30 -1.18 27.42
C ILE A 406 -41.65 -0.95 26.74
N SER A 407 -42.63 -0.39 27.47
CA SER A 407 -43.89 0.10 26.88
C SER A 407 -43.64 1.46 26.24
N ILE A 408 -43.90 1.58 24.93
CA ILE A 408 -43.80 2.85 24.21
C ILE A 408 -45.19 3.51 24.27
N GLU A 409 -45.38 4.36 25.27
CA GLU A 409 -46.59 5.17 25.42
C GLU A 409 -46.38 6.55 24.77
N PRO A 410 -47.12 6.88 23.70
CA PRO A 410 -47.05 8.17 23.04
C PRO A 410 -47.42 9.29 24.01
N LYS A 411 -46.55 10.29 24.15
CA LYS A 411 -46.78 11.47 25.01
C LYS A 411 -47.49 12.61 24.29
N SER A 412 -47.64 12.52 22.98
CA SER A 412 -48.21 13.54 22.10
C SER A 412 -48.99 12.89 20.96
N ASP A 413 -49.88 13.66 20.35
CA ASP A 413 -50.66 13.20 19.20
C ASP A 413 -49.82 12.90 17.94
N VAL A 414 -48.62 13.47 17.86
CA VAL A 414 -47.62 13.18 16.82
C VAL A 414 -46.29 12.87 17.49
N VAL A 415 -45.75 11.68 17.24
CA VAL A 415 -44.46 11.21 17.77
C VAL A 415 -43.51 10.96 16.60
N ASP A 416 -42.37 11.63 16.60
CA ASP A 416 -41.28 11.38 15.63
C ASP A 416 -40.40 10.24 16.14
N LEU A 417 -40.56 9.07 15.53
CA LEU A 417 -39.86 7.86 15.94
C LEU A 417 -38.35 7.98 15.82
N ALA A 418 -37.83 8.80 14.91
CA ALA A 418 -36.39 9.03 14.81
C ALA A 418 -35.84 9.75 16.05
N LYS A 419 -36.59 10.71 16.61
CA LYS A 419 -36.22 11.38 17.87
C LYS A 419 -36.34 10.43 19.05
N THR A 420 -37.44 9.68 19.12
CA THR A 420 -37.67 8.70 20.19
C THR A 420 -36.60 7.60 20.19
N ALA A 421 -36.15 7.13 19.02
CA ALA A 421 -35.07 6.16 18.90
C ALA A 421 -33.76 6.69 19.51
N VAL A 422 -33.41 7.96 19.25
CA VAL A 422 -32.25 8.63 19.84
C VAL A 422 -32.37 8.73 21.36
N GLU A 423 -33.53 9.13 21.88
CA GLU A 423 -33.79 9.22 23.33
C GLU A 423 -33.67 7.86 24.04
N LEU A 424 -34.09 6.79 23.38
CA LEU A 424 -34.02 5.42 23.90
C LEU A 424 -32.66 4.74 23.64
N GLY A 425 -31.76 5.37 22.88
CA GLY A 425 -30.46 4.81 22.53
C GLY A 425 -30.53 3.56 21.66
N VAL A 426 -31.55 3.46 20.80
CA VAL A 426 -31.77 2.34 19.86
C VAL A 426 -31.85 2.84 18.42
N SER A 427 -31.70 1.94 17.45
CA SER A 427 -31.92 2.27 16.04
C SER A 427 -33.40 2.54 15.71
N TYR A 428 -33.63 3.48 14.79
CA TYR A 428 -34.97 3.76 14.24
C TYR A 428 -35.62 2.50 13.66
N ASP A 429 -34.84 1.69 12.94
CA ASP A 429 -35.29 0.45 12.31
C ASP A 429 -35.85 -0.53 13.35
N ALA A 430 -35.15 -0.76 14.47
CA ALA A 430 -35.61 -1.64 15.55
C ALA A 430 -36.90 -1.12 16.21
N LEU A 431 -36.98 0.21 16.44
CA LEU A 431 -38.16 0.84 17.02
C LEU A 431 -39.37 0.72 16.09
N ALA A 432 -39.19 1.00 14.79
CA ALA A 432 -40.23 0.89 13.77
C ALA A 432 -40.71 -0.56 13.62
N GLU A 433 -39.79 -1.54 13.61
CA GLU A 433 -40.11 -2.96 13.52
C GLU A 433 -40.95 -3.42 14.72
N LYS A 434 -40.58 -3.03 15.95
CA LYS A 434 -41.37 -3.34 17.15
C LYS A 434 -42.79 -2.75 17.11
N LEU A 435 -42.92 -1.48 16.72
CA LEU A 435 -44.22 -0.81 16.63
C LEU A 435 -45.09 -1.32 15.47
N SER A 436 -44.47 -1.86 14.42
CA SER A 436 -45.19 -2.54 13.34
C SER A 436 -45.82 -3.86 13.81
N LYS A 437 -45.13 -4.60 14.71
CA LYS A 437 -45.59 -5.88 15.29
C LYS A 437 -46.62 -5.67 16.41
N SER A 438 -46.56 -4.53 17.11
CA SER A 438 -47.44 -4.18 18.24
C SER A 438 -47.85 -2.71 18.18
N THR A 439 -48.79 -2.38 17.30
CA THR A 439 -49.22 -0.99 17.13
C THR A 439 -49.92 -0.48 18.39
N THR A 440 -49.50 0.67 18.90
CA THR A 440 -50.12 1.29 20.07
C THR A 440 -51.59 1.61 19.78
N LYS A 441 -52.49 1.17 20.65
CA LYS A 441 -53.94 1.36 20.49
C LYS A 441 -54.26 2.86 20.35
N GLY A 442 -55.03 3.22 19.32
CA GLY A 442 -55.42 4.62 19.03
C GLY A 442 -54.38 5.44 18.25
N TYR A 443 -53.29 4.81 17.79
CA TYR A 443 -52.27 5.45 16.95
C TYR A 443 -52.03 4.67 15.66
N LEU A 444 -51.66 5.40 14.62
CA LEU A 444 -51.33 4.90 13.29
C LEU A 444 -49.83 5.12 13.04
N LEU A 445 -49.13 4.04 12.67
CA LEU A 445 -47.76 4.13 12.17
C LEU A 445 -47.77 4.59 10.70
N ALA A 446 -47.18 5.74 10.44
CA ALA A 446 -47.15 6.39 9.13
C ALA A 446 -45.72 6.85 8.79
N GLY A 447 -44.94 5.93 8.20
CA GLY A 447 -43.52 6.15 7.97
C GLY A 447 -42.77 6.32 9.29
N ARG A 448 -42.10 7.46 9.45
CA ARG A 448 -41.34 7.81 10.66
C ARG A 448 -42.18 8.35 11.83
N TYR A 449 -43.48 8.51 11.64
CA TYR A 449 -44.37 9.13 12.62
C TYR A 449 -45.36 8.12 13.20
N LEU A 450 -45.60 8.24 14.51
CA LEU A 450 -46.80 7.71 15.15
C LEU A 450 -47.80 8.86 15.27
N ILE A 451 -48.97 8.74 14.64
CA ILE A 451 -50.02 9.76 14.64
C ILE A 451 -51.28 9.23 15.31
N SER A 452 -51.87 10.01 16.22
CA SER A 452 -53.12 9.63 16.89
C SER A 452 -54.27 9.57 15.90
N GLU A 453 -55.29 8.75 16.16
CA GLU A 453 -56.50 8.68 15.33
C GLU A 453 -57.23 10.03 15.20
N ARG A 454 -57.04 10.94 16.18
CA ARG A 454 -57.55 12.31 16.13
C ARG A 454 -56.84 13.10 15.03
N VAL A 455 -55.50 13.13 15.07
CA VAL A 455 -54.70 13.83 14.07
C VAL A 455 -54.81 13.19 12.70
N ALA A 456 -54.88 11.86 12.60
CA ALA A 456 -55.11 11.18 11.33
C ALA A 456 -56.42 11.64 10.65
N ARG A 457 -57.50 11.86 11.41
CA ARG A 457 -58.76 12.43 10.89
C ARG A 457 -58.61 13.90 10.48
N GLU A 458 -57.89 14.70 11.26
CA GLU A 458 -57.60 16.10 10.93
C GLU A 458 -56.78 16.22 9.64
N LEU A 459 -55.75 15.38 9.46
CA LEU A 459 -54.97 15.29 8.23
C LEU A 459 -55.84 14.86 7.04
N GLN A 460 -56.75 13.90 7.21
CA GLN A 460 -57.69 13.51 6.14
C GLN A 460 -58.64 14.65 5.75
N ASP A 461 -59.12 15.46 6.70
CA ASP A 461 -59.95 16.64 6.42
C ASP A 461 -59.16 17.69 5.63
N ILE A 462 -57.90 17.96 6.02
CA ILE A 462 -56.99 18.85 5.28
C ILE A 462 -56.82 18.36 3.84
N LEU A 463 -56.53 17.07 3.65
CA LEU A 463 -56.31 16.47 2.32
C LEU A 463 -57.58 16.41 1.46
N SER A 464 -58.76 16.53 2.06
CA SER A 464 -60.02 16.62 1.32
C SER A 464 -60.27 18.03 0.74
N LYS A 465 -59.67 19.05 1.35
CA LYS A 465 -59.86 20.48 1.01
C LYS A 465 -58.70 21.05 0.20
N GLU A 466 -57.49 20.56 0.44
CA GLU A 466 -56.26 21.07 -0.17
C GLU A 466 -55.65 20.07 -1.15
N ARG A 467 -55.20 20.56 -2.31
CA ARG A 467 -54.50 19.76 -3.32
C ARG A 467 -53.06 20.18 -3.56
N GLY A 468 -52.67 21.42 -3.23
CA GLY A 468 -51.30 21.89 -3.42
C GLY A 468 -50.35 21.31 -2.38
N LEU A 469 -49.25 20.69 -2.80
CA LEU A 469 -48.28 20.07 -1.89
C LEU A 469 -47.69 21.09 -0.90
N GLY A 470 -47.37 22.31 -1.34
CA GLY A 470 -46.82 23.35 -0.45
C GLY A 470 -47.75 23.71 0.72
N VAL A 471 -49.05 23.86 0.46
CA VAL A 471 -50.06 24.16 1.50
C VAL A 471 -50.24 22.96 2.44
N VAL A 472 -50.20 21.75 1.89
CA VAL A 472 -50.26 20.52 2.68
C VAL A 472 -49.01 20.38 3.58
N GLU A 473 -47.82 20.65 3.06
CA GLU A 473 -46.56 20.64 3.81
C GLU A 473 -46.59 21.62 4.99
N GLU A 474 -47.09 22.84 4.78
CA GLU A 474 -47.20 23.86 5.83
C GLU A 474 -48.15 23.40 6.96
N LYS A 475 -49.34 22.90 6.60
CA LYS A 475 -50.33 22.42 7.57
C LYS A 475 -49.84 21.16 8.32
N PHE A 476 -49.15 20.24 7.63
CA PHE A 476 -48.56 19.06 8.25
C PHE A 476 -47.44 19.45 9.23
N ARG A 477 -46.62 20.43 8.86
CA ARG A 477 -45.55 20.96 9.73
C ARG A 477 -46.10 21.62 10.99
N ALA A 478 -47.22 22.34 10.89
CA ALA A 478 -47.92 22.91 12.05
C ALA A 478 -48.40 21.84 13.06
N LEU A 479 -48.68 20.63 12.57
CA LEU A 479 -49.04 19.46 13.39
C LEU A 479 -47.81 18.64 13.85
N GLY A 480 -46.60 19.09 13.55
CA GLY A 480 -45.35 18.42 13.95
C GLY A 480 -44.82 17.38 12.96
N ILE A 481 -45.36 17.30 11.74
CA ILE A 481 -44.92 16.39 10.68
C ILE A 481 -44.01 17.16 9.71
N ALA A 482 -42.70 16.91 9.78
CA ALA A 482 -41.72 17.59 8.92
C ALA A 482 -41.62 16.96 7.52
N ASP A 483 -41.81 15.63 7.42
CA ASP A 483 -41.83 14.89 6.16
C ASP A 483 -43.23 14.30 5.89
N PRO A 484 -44.07 14.96 5.08
CA PRO A 484 -45.44 14.54 4.86
C PRO A 484 -45.56 13.36 3.89
N ILE A 485 -44.58 13.09 3.02
CA ILE A 485 -44.71 12.09 1.94
C ILE A 485 -45.03 10.68 2.47
N PRO A 486 -44.33 10.14 3.48
CA PRO A 486 -44.65 8.83 4.06
C PRO A 486 -46.05 8.80 4.68
N VAL A 487 -46.48 9.91 5.27
CA VAL A 487 -47.79 10.04 5.91
C VAL A 487 -48.91 10.07 4.87
N LEU A 488 -48.74 10.83 3.78
CA LEU A 488 -49.65 10.86 2.64
C LEU A 488 -49.87 9.47 2.06
N SER A 489 -48.78 8.74 1.80
CA SER A 489 -48.84 7.38 1.27
C SER A 489 -49.63 6.44 2.17
N ARG A 490 -49.48 6.57 3.50
CA ARG A 490 -50.20 5.77 4.49
C ARG A 490 -51.69 6.12 4.58
N LEU A 491 -52.03 7.40 4.39
CA LEU A 491 -53.41 7.90 4.38
C LEU A 491 -54.13 7.70 3.04
N GLY A 492 -53.48 7.05 2.06
CA GLY A 492 -54.08 6.75 0.75
C GLY A 492 -53.94 7.86 -0.29
N TYR A 493 -52.93 8.71 -0.17
CA TYR A 493 -52.62 9.78 -1.12
C TYR A 493 -51.24 9.58 -1.75
N SER A 494 -51.00 10.22 -2.89
CA SER A 494 -49.74 10.22 -3.63
C SER A 494 -49.44 11.62 -4.14
N VAL A 495 -48.17 11.92 -4.40
CA VAL A 495 -47.75 13.22 -4.94
C VAL A 495 -47.57 13.08 -6.44
N ARG A 496 -48.24 13.94 -7.21
CA ARG A 496 -48.06 14.10 -8.65
C ARG A 496 -47.23 15.35 -8.90
N TRP A 497 -46.07 15.17 -9.52
CA TRP A 497 -45.20 16.27 -9.91
C TRP A 497 -45.62 16.80 -11.28
N VAL A 498 -46.06 18.07 -11.33
CA VAL A 498 -46.40 18.76 -12.58
C VAL A 498 -45.25 19.67 -13.06
N GLY A 499 -44.22 19.86 -12.23
CA GLY A 499 -42.98 20.61 -12.52
C GLY A 499 -41.85 20.26 -11.54
N LEU A 500 -40.76 21.05 -11.57
CA LEU A 500 -39.56 20.86 -10.73
C LEU A 500 -39.65 21.52 -9.33
N SER A 501 -40.68 22.32 -9.08
CA SER A 501 -40.90 22.99 -7.79
C SER A 501 -42.00 22.31 -6.97
N THR A 502 -41.84 22.28 -5.65
CA THR A 502 -42.86 21.80 -4.68
C THR A 502 -44.19 22.52 -4.83
N ASP A 503 -44.17 23.81 -5.23
CA ASP A 503 -45.37 24.62 -5.47
C ASP A 503 -46.18 24.17 -6.69
N SER A 504 -45.57 23.39 -7.59
CA SER A 504 -46.23 22.83 -8.77
C SER A 504 -46.70 21.38 -8.57
N ALA A 505 -46.46 20.79 -7.40
CA ALA A 505 -46.83 19.42 -7.09
C ALA A 505 -48.24 19.35 -6.47
N GLU A 506 -49.02 18.38 -6.91
CA GLU A 506 -50.37 18.14 -6.42
C GLU A 506 -50.46 16.85 -5.63
N VAL A 507 -51.22 16.87 -4.53
CA VAL A 507 -51.56 15.69 -3.75
C VAL A 507 -52.84 15.08 -4.32
N VAL A 508 -52.76 13.81 -4.70
CA VAL A 508 -53.83 13.08 -5.38
C VAL A 508 -54.17 11.83 -4.57
N LYS A 509 -55.47 11.59 -4.33
CA LYS A 509 -55.95 10.37 -3.71
C LYS A 509 -55.61 9.16 -4.59
N LYS A 510 -55.04 8.11 -4.00
CA LYS A 510 -54.73 6.85 -4.68
C LYS A 510 -56.00 6.09 -5.07
#